data_AF-A0A915NQF8-F1
#
_entry.id   AF-A0A915NQF8-F1
#
_cell.length_a   1.000
_cell.length_b   1.000
_cell.length_c   1.000
_cell.angle_alpha   90.00
_cell.angle_beta   90.00
_cell.angle_gamma   90.00
#
_symmetry.space_group_name_H-M   'P 1'
#
loop_
_entity.id
_entity.type
_entity.pdbx_description
1 polymer ?
#
loop_
_entity_poly.entity_id
_entity_poly.type
_entity_poly.pdbx_seq_one_letter_code
_entity_poly.pdbx_strand_id
1 'polypeptide(L)'
;MATSLPPLLLQKLQRRGIVADEKKEEEVFAESYDQEDETKPDTGKEKYRGGAPGCPNKHILFHVCTDYCFDQWQEGYPESRLPERYLEQRKKMLRNYPLPEGWTEIYDSGMRRHYYWNQSTDEVCWLSPRHPKAVISESAPKIAREMWNLNSHKAEDVADEEVNNKGRNRSGRGKDGRKEHETRRDRKNGMAVAKRGRGADDESDEDSRPIAELTERDKLKRAKRKGIDPMDPSAYGEAPEGAWTSGLVEDQEVKTGVDVTASGPLFQQRPYPAPGAILRRMHPDKYPPT
;
A
#
# COMPACT_ATOMS: atom_id res chain seq x y z
N MET A 1 -26.04 10.40 79.90
CA MET A 1 -26.09 9.24 78.98
C MET A 1 -27.03 9.57 77.83
N ALA A 2 -26.54 10.11 76.72
CA ALA A 2 -27.37 10.34 75.53
C ALA A 2 -27.23 9.13 74.59
N THR A 3 -28.33 8.43 74.29
CA THR A 3 -28.30 7.24 73.43
C THR A 3 -28.37 7.64 71.96
N SER A 4 -27.26 7.46 71.23
CA SER A 4 -27.21 7.66 69.78
C SER A 4 -28.22 6.75 69.07
N LEU A 5 -29.13 7.35 68.29
CA LEU A 5 -30.13 6.58 67.54
C LEU A 5 -29.46 5.76 66.42
N PRO A 6 -29.88 4.51 66.18
CA PRO A 6 -29.35 3.70 65.09
C PRO A 6 -29.71 4.31 63.73
N PRO A 7 -28.81 4.26 62.72
CA PRO A 7 -28.90 5.11 61.52
C PRO A 7 -30.17 4.88 60.68
N LEU A 8 -30.64 3.64 60.57
CA LEU A 8 -31.90 3.31 59.86
C LEU A 8 -33.16 3.90 60.53
N LEU A 9 -33.09 4.20 61.83
CA LEU A 9 -34.17 4.84 62.58
C LEU A 9 -34.08 6.35 62.43
N LEU A 10 -32.87 6.92 62.51
CA LEU A 10 -32.56 8.33 62.23
C LEU A 10 -33.07 8.73 60.83
N GLN A 11 -32.69 7.98 59.78
CA GLN A 11 -33.14 8.22 58.40
C GLN A 11 -34.66 8.13 58.20
N LYS A 12 -35.35 7.29 58.99
CA LYS A 12 -36.82 7.19 59.00
C LYS A 12 -37.50 8.35 59.73
N LEU A 13 -36.83 9.00 60.68
CA LEU A 13 -37.32 10.20 61.36
C LEU A 13 -37.09 11.46 60.52
N GLN A 14 -35.93 11.56 59.85
CA GLN A 14 -35.62 12.58 58.84
C GLN A 14 -36.66 12.60 57.71
N ARG A 15 -36.91 11.45 57.08
CA ARG A 15 -37.97 11.27 56.06
C ARG A 15 -39.40 11.53 56.55
N ARG A 16 -39.61 11.80 57.84
CA ARG A 16 -40.89 12.19 58.44
C ARG A 16 -40.88 13.62 59.01
N GLY A 17 -39.82 14.39 58.80
CA GLY A 17 -39.67 15.76 59.30
C GLY A 17 -39.50 15.88 60.81
N ILE A 18 -39.16 14.78 61.51
CA ILE A 18 -39.06 14.73 62.98
C ILE A 18 -37.64 15.10 63.46
N VAL A 19 -36.64 14.92 62.59
CA VAL A 19 -35.24 15.32 62.81
C VAL A 19 -34.84 16.17 61.61
N ALA A 20 -34.13 17.28 61.85
CA ALA A 20 -33.66 18.15 60.77
C ALA A 20 -32.54 17.49 59.97
N ASP A 21 -32.57 17.68 58.65
CA ASP A 21 -31.50 17.23 57.76
C ASP A 21 -30.34 18.24 57.78
N GLU A 22 -29.28 17.89 58.52
CA GLU A 22 -27.98 18.54 58.38
C GLU A 22 -27.43 18.25 56.97
N LYS A 23 -27.55 19.25 56.08
CA LYS A 23 -27.09 19.14 54.69
C LYS A 23 -25.60 18.81 54.65
N LYS A 24 -25.28 17.63 54.14
CA LYS A 24 -23.97 17.41 53.50
C LYS A 24 -23.99 18.03 52.11
N GLU A 25 -22.88 18.62 51.73
CA GLU A 25 -22.69 19.20 50.41
C GLU A 25 -22.48 18.05 49.40
N GLU A 26 -23.38 17.91 48.45
CA GLU A 26 -23.25 16.94 47.36
C GLU A 26 -22.39 17.55 46.26
N GLU A 27 -21.18 17.02 46.08
CA GLU A 27 -20.27 17.45 45.01
C GLU A 27 -20.85 17.05 43.64
N VAL A 28 -21.23 18.05 42.84
CA VAL A 28 -21.82 17.82 41.51
C VAL A 28 -20.72 17.48 40.51
N PHE A 29 -20.43 16.19 40.37
CA PHE A 29 -19.63 15.67 39.27
C PHE A 29 -20.42 15.79 37.96
N ALA A 30 -19.94 16.64 37.05
CA ALA A 30 -20.54 16.82 35.74
C ALA A 30 -20.11 15.70 34.78
N GLU A 31 -20.90 14.64 34.69
CA GLU A 31 -20.73 13.61 33.65
C GLU A 31 -21.03 14.21 32.28
N SER A 32 -20.01 14.23 31.40
CA SER A 32 -20.15 14.63 30.00
C SER A 32 -20.86 13.55 29.21
N TYR A 33 -22.08 13.82 28.74
CA TYR A 33 -22.84 12.97 27.83
C TYR A 33 -22.29 13.02 26.40
N ASP A 34 -21.03 12.64 26.21
CA ASP A 34 -20.52 12.17 24.92
C ASP A 34 -20.70 10.65 24.86
N GLN A 35 -21.35 10.18 23.80
CA GLN A 35 -21.82 8.81 23.70
C GLN A 35 -20.66 7.87 23.31
N GLU A 36 -20.24 6.99 24.22
CA GLU A 36 -19.16 6.02 23.95
C GLU A 36 -19.55 5.04 22.83
N ASP A 37 -19.10 5.31 21.60
CA ASP A 37 -18.98 4.29 20.57
C ASP A 37 -18.01 3.20 21.07
N GLU A 38 -18.47 1.94 21.20
CA GLU A 38 -17.72 0.85 21.84
C GLU A 38 -16.47 0.38 21.06
N THR A 39 -15.98 1.15 20.08
CA THR A 39 -14.64 0.98 19.48
C THR A 39 -13.55 1.44 20.46
N LYS A 40 -13.37 0.71 21.56
CA LYS A 40 -12.21 0.86 22.45
C LYS A 40 -10.94 0.79 21.61
N PRO A 41 -10.10 1.84 21.55
CA PRO A 41 -8.92 1.85 20.70
C PRO A 41 -7.98 0.73 21.16
N ASP A 42 -7.50 -0.06 20.21
CA ASP A 42 -6.59 -1.18 20.49
C ASP A 42 -5.26 -0.64 21.03
N THR A 43 -5.12 -0.67 22.35
CA THR A 43 -3.92 -0.24 23.08
C THR A 43 -2.66 -1.05 22.71
N GLY A 44 -2.80 -2.17 21.99
CA GLY A 44 -1.70 -2.88 21.35
C GLY A 44 -1.17 -2.15 20.11
N LYS A 45 -2.05 -1.68 19.22
CA LYS A 45 -1.67 -0.98 17.98
C LYS A 45 -0.94 0.34 18.26
N GLU A 46 -1.31 1.08 19.31
CA GLU A 46 -0.61 2.31 19.68
C GLU A 46 0.80 2.05 20.25
N LYS A 47 0.99 1.01 21.07
CA LYS A 47 2.33 0.61 21.57
C LYS A 47 3.30 0.31 20.42
N TYR A 48 2.78 -0.25 19.32
CA TYR A 48 3.57 -0.57 18.14
C TYR A 48 3.44 0.49 17.04
N ARG A 49 3.76 1.76 17.36
CA ARG A 49 3.95 2.81 16.34
C ARG A 49 4.98 2.41 15.26
N GLY A 50 5.91 1.49 15.53
CA GLY A 50 6.79 0.88 14.52
C GLY A 50 6.17 -0.23 13.64
N GLY A 51 4.84 -0.45 13.70
CA GLY A 51 4.15 -1.58 13.08
C GLY A 51 4.41 -2.91 13.81
N ALA A 52 3.70 -3.98 13.41
CA ALA A 52 3.77 -5.31 14.00
C ALA A 52 5.21 -5.76 14.33
N PRO A 53 5.53 -6.14 15.59
CA PRO A 53 6.92 -6.25 16.04
C PRO A 53 7.70 -7.33 15.27
N GLY A 54 7.14 -8.53 15.12
CA GLY A 54 7.77 -9.63 14.39
C GLY A 54 7.76 -9.53 12.86
N CYS A 55 7.19 -8.47 12.26
CA CYS A 55 7.04 -8.41 10.80
C CYS A 55 8.41 -8.26 10.08
N PRO A 56 8.83 -9.21 9.23
CA PRO A 56 10.11 -9.13 8.52
C PRO A 56 10.16 -7.96 7.52
N ASN A 57 9.00 -7.52 7.02
CA ASN A 57 8.89 -6.46 6.02
C ASN A 57 8.93 -5.04 6.62
N LYS A 58 9.01 -4.88 7.95
CA LYS A 58 9.07 -3.59 8.66
C LYS A 58 10.15 -2.63 8.13
N HIS A 59 11.25 -3.16 7.61
CA HIS A 59 12.36 -2.40 7.06
C HIS A 59 12.13 -1.84 5.64
N ILE A 60 11.05 -2.26 4.96
CA ILE A 60 10.75 -1.87 3.58
C ILE A 60 9.98 -0.55 3.58
N LEU A 61 10.53 0.48 2.91
CA LEU A 61 10.00 1.85 2.91
C LEU A 61 8.55 2.00 2.40
N PHE A 62 8.00 0.99 1.71
CA PHE A 62 6.63 0.98 1.20
C PHE A 62 5.70 0.02 1.97
N HIS A 63 6.18 -0.62 3.04
CA HIS A 63 5.39 -1.56 3.83
C HIS A 63 4.81 -0.89 5.08
N VAL A 64 3.50 -0.62 5.05
CA VAL A 64 2.72 -0.36 6.26
C VAL A 64 2.18 -1.69 6.79
N CYS A 65 2.45 -2.01 8.06
CA CYS A 65 1.94 -3.23 8.70
C CYS A 65 0.40 -3.14 8.85
N THR A 66 -0.31 -4.02 8.15
CA THR A 66 -1.75 -4.27 8.35
C THR A 66 -1.99 -5.25 9.50
N ASP A 67 -3.24 -5.41 9.93
CA ASP A 67 -3.64 -6.34 11.01
C ASP A 67 -3.13 -7.78 10.79
N TYR A 68 -3.18 -8.28 9.55
CA TYR A 68 -2.57 -9.55 9.15
C TYR A 68 -1.10 -9.68 9.60
N CYS A 69 -0.33 -8.59 9.58
CA CYS A 69 1.07 -8.61 9.99
C CYS A 69 1.24 -8.75 11.51
N PHE A 70 0.26 -8.31 12.31
CA PHE A 70 0.23 -8.53 13.76
C PHE A 70 -0.14 -9.98 14.06
N ASP A 71 -1.19 -10.52 13.42
CA ASP A 71 -1.67 -11.88 13.64
C ASP A 71 -0.67 -12.96 13.19
N GLN A 72 -0.05 -12.76 12.02
CA GLN A 72 0.86 -13.73 11.37
C GLN A 72 2.23 -13.79 12.04
N TRP A 73 2.76 -12.66 12.53
CA TRP A 73 4.14 -12.57 13.01
C TRP A 73 4.26 -12.31 14.51
N GLN A 74 3.25 -11.71 15.13
CA GLN A 74 3.14 -11.50 16.58
C GLN A 74 4.42 -10.84 17.12
N GLU A 75 4.95 -11.31 18.27
CA GLU A 75 6.20 -10.82 18.86
C GLU A 75 7.45 -11.13 18.03
N GLY A 76 7.36 -12.02 17.04
CA GLY A 76 8.48 -12.43 16.18
C GLY A 76 9.44 -13.44 16.80
N TYR A 77 10.70 -13.38 16.39
CA TYR A 77 11.75 -14.27 16.86
C TYR A 77 12.42 -13.72 18.13
N PRO A 78 12.49 -14.44 19.25
CA PRO A 78 13.07 -13.92 20.50
C PRO A 78 14.61 -13.82 20.45
N GLU A 79 15.18 -12.78 21.08
CA GLU A 79 16.64 -12.54 21.12
C GLU A 79 17.40 -13.74 21.71
N SER A 80 16.81 -14.42 22.70
CA SER A 80 17.36 -15.60 23.38
C SER A 80 17.60 -16.82 22.48
N ARG A 81 17.09 -16.82 21.24
CA ARG A 81 17.35 -17.87 20.24
C ARG A 81 18.33 -17.45 19.14
N LEU A 82 18.94 -16.27 19.22
CA LEU A 82 19.98 -15.85 18.28
C LEU A 82 21.23 -16.73 18.39
N PRO A 83 21.93 -17.01 17.28
CA PRO A 83 23.15 -17.80 17.33
C PRO A 83 24.28 -17.01 18.01
N GLU A 84 25.01 -17.63 18.96
CA GLU A 84 26.06 -16.94 19.73
C GLU A 84 27.13 -16.29 18.82
N ARG A 85 27.46 -16.91 17.68
CA ARG A 85 28.36 -16.31 16.66
C ARG A 85 27.94 -14.91 16.21
N TYR A 86 26.64 -14.60 16.19
CA TYR A 86 26.15 -13.26 15.89
C TYR A 86 26.28 -12.33 17.10
N LEU A 87 25.99 -12.81 18.31
CA LEU A 87 26.16 -12.07 19.56
C LEU A 87 27.64 -11.72 19.80
N GLU A 88 28.58 -12.63 19.54
CA GLU A 88 30.03 -12.39 19.54
C GLU A 88 30.45 -11.29 18.55
N GLN A 89 29.90 -11.31 17.33
CA GLN A 89 30.17 -10.30 16.30
C GLN A 89 29.64 -8.92 16.70
N ARG A 90 28.41 -8.85 17.25
CA ARG A 90 27.81 -7.65 17.85
C ARG A 90 28.68 -7.10 18.99
N LYS A 91 29.01 -7.93 19.99
CA LYS A 91 29.89 -7.59 21.12
C LYS A 91 31.27 -7.08 20.64
N LYS A 92 31.85 -7.70 19.60
CA LYS A 92 33.12 -7.28 18.98
C LYS A 92 33.00 -5.95 18.24
N MET A 93 31.90 -5.72 17.52
CA MET A 93 31.63 -4.47 16.80
C MET A 93 31.51 -3.30 17.80
N LEU A 94 30.69 -3.45 18.85
CA LEU A 94 30.51 -2.43 19.89
C LEU A 94 31.80 -2.13 20.68
N ARG A 95 32.66 -3.13 20.92
CA ARG A 95 33.97 -2.91 21.57
C ARG A 95 34.91 -2.05 20.71
N ASN A 96 34.84 -2.16 19.38
CA ASN A 96 35.65 -1.37 18.46
C ASN A 96 35.01 0.01 18.18
N TYR A 97 33.68 0.08 18.22
CA TYR A 97 32.88 1.26 17.90
C TYR A 97 31.79 1.44 18.98
N PRO A 98 32.14 1.88 20.20
CA PRO A 98 31.17 2.06 21.27
C PRO A 98 30.16 3.15 20.88
N LEU A 99 28.91 3.02 21.33
CA LEU A 99 27.84 3.94 20.96
C LEU A 99 28.12 5.37 21.48
N PRO A 100 27.78 6.42 20.72
CA PRO A 100 27.73 7.78 21.27
C PRO A 100 26.62 7.94 22.29
N GLU A 101 26.64 9.04 23.03
CA GLU A 101 25.51 9.46 23.88
C GLU A 101 24.22 9.66 23.06
N GLY A 102 23.06 9.41 23.66
CA GLY A 102 21.74 9.43 23.00
C GLY A 102 21.41 8.17 22.18
N TRP A 103 22.41 7.37 21.77
CA TRP A 103 22.20 6.16 20.98
C TRP A 103 22.00 4.92 21.85
N THR A 104 20.94 4.16 21.55
CA THR A 104 20.60 2.89 22.22
C THR A 104 20.58 1.73 21.23
N GLU A 105 20.93 0.53 21.71
CA GLU A 105 20.82 -0.72 20.94
C GLU A 105 19.42 -1.31 21.13
N ILE A 106 18.74 -1.63 20.03
CA ILE A 106 17.43 -2.28 20.03
C ILE A 106 17.49 -3.54 19.18
N TYR A 107 16.87 -4.62 19.68
CA TYR A 107 16.67 -5.85 18.93
C TYR A 107 15.39 -5.78 18.08
N ASP A 108 15.50 -6.01 16.77
CA ASP A 108 14.36 -6.23 15.88
C ASP A 108 14.08 -7.73 15.75
N SER A 109 12.89 -8.16 16.17
CA SER A 109 12.47 -9.57 16.21
C SER A 109 11.97 -10.12 14.88
N GLY A 110 11.61 -9.26 13.91
CA GLY A 110 11.31 -9.67 12.53
C GLY A 110 12.58 -9.82 11.70
N MET A 111 13.51 -8.87 11.83
CA MET A 111 14.82 -8.86 11.16
C MET A 111 15.88 -9.75 11.84
N ARG A 112 15.59 -10.22 13.07
CA ARG A 112 16.46 -11.11 13.86
C ARG A 112 17.86 -10.53 14.10
N ARG A 113 17.92 -9.20 14.27
CA ARG A 113 19.14 -8.40 14.26
C ARG A 113 18.95 -7.13 15.10
N HIS A 114 20.02 -6.67 15.71
CA HIS A 114 20.07 -5.39 16.40
C HIS A 114 20.28 -4.24 15.43
N TYR A 115 19.56 -3.15 15.67
CA TYR A 115 19.82 -1.83 15.11
C TYR A 115 20.09 -0.86 16.27
N TYR A 116 20.50 0.35 15.91
CA TYR A 116 20.82 1.42 16.85
C TYR A 116 19.89 2.60 16.56
N TRP A 117 19.35 3.22 17.60
CA TRP A 117 18.37 4.32 17.52
C TRP A 117 18.80 5.47 18.43
N ASN A 118 18.75 6.68 17.90
CA ASN A 118 18.96 7.91 18.66
C ASN A 118 17.62 8.43 19.19
N GLN A 119 17.44 8.36 20.51
CA GLN A 119 16.19 8.77 21.16
C GLN A 119 15.93 10.29 21.09
N SER A 120 16.93 11.08 20.68
CA SER A 120 16.84 12.54 20.57
C SER A 120 16.54 13.07 19.15
N THR A 121 16.76 12.25 18.11
CA THR A 121 16.59 12.66 16.69
C THR A 121 15.72 11.71 15.86
N ASP A 122 15.27 10.58 16.45
CA ASP A 122 14.57 9.48 15.78
C ASP A 122 15.32 8.81 14.60
N GLU A 123 16.62 9.09 14.50
CA GLU A 123 17.53 8.45 13.55
C GLU A 123 17.83 6.99 13.93
N VAL A 124 17.97 6.13 12.91
CA VAL A 124 18.33 4.71 13.07
C VAL A 124 19.49 4.30 12.16
N CYS A 125 20.23 3.27 12.56
CA CYS A 125 21.27 2.64 11.73
C CYS A 125 21.52 1.16 12.09
N TRP A 126 22.00 0.36 11.13
CA TRP A 126 22.21 -1.10 11.29
C TRP A 126 23.58 -1.49 11.90
N LEU A 127 24.44 -0.53 12.17
CA LEU A 127 25.78 -0.66 12.75
C LEU A 127 25.98 0.51 13.71
N SER A 128 26.87 0.40 14.69
CA SER A 128 27.17 1.52 15.61
C SER A 128 27.42 2.82 14.82
N PRO A 129 26.89 3.98 15.23
CA PRO A 129 27.06 5.24 14.50
C PRO A 129 28.52 5.65 14.26
N ARG A 130 29.45 5.15 15.07
CA ARG A 130 30.90 5.38 14.91
C ARG A 130 31.58 4.44 13.92
N HIS A 131 30.88 3.45 13.40
CA HIS A 131 31.40 2.49 12.43
C HIS A 131 31.48 3.14 11.03
N PRO A 132 32.60 3.04 10.28
CA PRO A 132 32.81 3.75 9.01
C PRO A 132 31.94 3.26 7.83
N LYS A 133 31.01 2.35 8.08
CA LYS A 133 29.97 1.88 7.14
C LYS A 133 28.56 2.00 7.71
N ALA A 134 28.38 2.71 8.82
CA ALA A 134 27.05 3.04 9.32
C ALA A 134 26.40 4.01 8.33
N VAL A 135 25.17 3.70 7.93
CA VAL A 135 24.29 4.63 7.23
C VAL A 135 23.21 5.00 8.24
N ILE A 136 23.14 6.28 8.56
CA ILE A 136 22.13 6.86 9.45
C ILE A 136 20.99 7.36 8.56
N SER A 137 19.76 7.00 8.92
CA SER A 137 18.54 7.42 8.23
C SER A 137 17.41 7.62 9.22
N GLU A 138 16.29 8.19 8.77
CA GLU A 138 15.04 8.08 9.53
C GLU A 138 14.55 6.62 9.56
N SER A 139 13.61 6.34 10.47
CA SER A 139 13.05 5.00 10.63
C SER A 139 12.08 4.64 9.49
N ALA A 140 12.25 3.43 8.91
CA ALA A 140 11.43 2.98 7.78
C ALA A 140 9.90 3.05 8.04
N PRO A 141 9.36 2.73 9.24
CA PRO A 141 7.93 2.88 9.53
C PRO A 141 7.42 4.32 9.56
N LYS A 142 8.29 5.33 9.82
CA LYS A 142 7.94 6.75 9.70
C LYS A 142 7.76 7.11 8.23
N ILE A 143 8.81 6.85 7.42
CA ILE A 143 8.84 7.13 5.98
C ILE A 143 7.68 6.41 5.26
N ALA A 144 7.40 5.15 5.63
CA ALA A 144 6.31 4.36 5.03
C ALA A 144 4.92 4.96 5.28
N ARG A 145 4.65 5.51 6.49
CA ARG A 145 3.39 6.22 6.75
C ARG A 145 3.31 7.54 6.01
N GLU A 146 4.41 8.29 5.96
CA GLU A 146 4.44 9.59 5.27
C GLU A 146 4.15 9.41 3.76
N MET A 147 4.82 8.45 3.11
CA MET A 147 4.55 8.12 1.70
C MET A 147 3.14 7.54 1.49
N TRP A 148 2.62 6.74 2.43
CA TRP A 148 1.24 6.23 2.35
C TRP A 148 0.22 7.36 2.40
N ASN A 149 0.33 8.27 3.37
CA ASN A 149 -0.59 9.39 3.54
C ASN A 149 -0.54 10.36 2.34
N LEU A 150 0.66 10.65 1.81
CA LEU A 150 0.83 11.48 0.61
C LEU A 150 0.15 10.85 -0.62
N ASN A 151 0.21 9.52 -0.78
CA ASN A 151 -0.52 8.84 -1.84
C ASN A 151 -2.04 8.81 -1.62
N SER A 152 -2.50 8.69 -0.37
CA SER A 152 -3.94 8.72 -0.04
C SER A 152 -4.57 10.06 -0.38
N HIS A 153 -4.01 11.18 0.11
CA HIS A 153 -4.55 12.51 -0.17
C HIS A 153 -4.54 12.84 -1.67
N LYS A 154 -3.50 12.39 -2.39
CA LYS A 154 -3.43 12.53 -3.84
C LYS A 154 -4.52 11.72 -4.60
N ALA A 155 -5.07 10.67 -4.00
CA ALA A 155 -6.24 9.98 -4.55
C ALA A 155 -7.56 10.70 -4.22
N GLU A 156 -7.65 11.32 -3.05
CA GLU A 156 -8.80 12.15 -2.62
C GLU A 156 -8.92 13.41 -3.49
N ASP A 157 -7.84 14.16 -3.69
CA ASP A 157 -7.77 15.35 -4.57
C ASP A 157 -8.24 15.04 -6.01
N VAL A 158 -7.81 13.88 -6.55
CA VAL A 158 -8.14 13.43 -7.90
C VAL A 158 -9.60 13.00 -8.01
N ALA A 159 -10.20 12.45 -6.95
CA ALA A 159 -11.61 12.11 -6.93
C ALA A 159 -12.49 13.36 -7.02
N ASP A 160 -12.20 14.40 -6.24
CA ASP A 160 -13.00 15.64 -6.23
C ASP A 160 -12.87 16.43 -7.55
N GLU A 161 -11.68 16.46 -8.15
CA GLU A 161 -11.47 16.97 -9.52
C GLU A 161 -12.35 16.22 -10.55
N GLU A 162 -12.50 14.89 -10.46
CA GLU A 162 -13.35 14.14 -11.40
C GLU A 162 -14.84 14.45 -11.23
N VAL A 163 -15.32 14.64 -10.00
CA VAL A 163 -16.71 15.04 -9.72
C VAL A 163 -17.00 16.43 -10.28
N ASN A 164 -16.09 17.38 -10.04
CA ASN A 164 -16.21 18.77 -10.51
C ASN A 164 -16.23 18.84 -12.06
N ASN A 165 -15.36 18.08 -12.72
CA ASN A 165 -15.28 18.06 -14.19
C ASN A 165 -16.53 17.40 -14.83
N LYS A 166 -17.13 16.39 -14.17
CA LYS A 166 -18.44 15.81 -14.54
C LYS A 166 -19.58 16.84 -14.50
N GLY A 167 -19.49 17.85 -13.62
CA GLY A 167 -20.45 18.96 -13.55
C GLY A 167 -20.45 19.85 -14.79
N ARG A 168 -19.26 20.21 -15.28
CA ARG A 168 -19.11 21.10 -16.45
C ARG A 168 -19.63 20.50 -17.76
N ASN A 169 -19.56 19.19 -17.94
CA ASN A 169 -19.92 18.55 -19.21
C ASN A 169 -21.45 18.34 -19.42
N ARG A 170 -22.29 18.74 -18.45
CA ARG A 170 -23.76 18.61 -18.54
C ARG A 170 -24.51 19.87 -19.00
N SER A 171 -23.89 21.05 -19.03
CA SER A 171 -24.55 22.31 -19.41
C SER A 171 -24.52 22.64 -20.91
N GLY A 172 -23.82 21.83 -21.74
CA GLY A 172 -23.57 22.15 -23.16
C GLY A 172 -24.66 21.76 -24.17
N ARG A 173 -25.72 21.02 -23.79
CA ARG A 173 -26.68 20.47 -24.77
C ARG A 173 -27.84 21.41 -25.09
N GLY A 174 -27.58 22.46 -25.88
CA GLY A 174 -28.64 23.05 -26.70
C GLY A 174 -28.51 24.53 -27.09
N LYS A 175 -27.88 24.80 -28.26
CA LYS A 175 -28.52 25.64 -29.29
C LYS A 175 -27.86 25.49 -30.66
N ASP A 176 -28.66 25.24 -31.69
CA ASP A 176 -28.27 25.47 -33.08
C ASP A 176 -28.05 26.95 -33.37
N GLY A 177 -27.06 27.28 -34.20
CA GLY A 177 -26.68 28.67 -34.46
C GLY A 177 -25.59 28.83 -35.53
N ARG A 178 -25.97 28.69 -36.81
CA ARG A 178 -25.12 29.03 -37.97
C ARG A 178 -24.39 30.38 -37.81
N LYS A 179 -23.10 30.41 -38.15
CA LYS A 179 -22.50 31.44 -39.03
C LYS A 179 -21.12 31.05 -39.54
N GLU A 180 -20.66 31.76 -40.56
CA GLU A 180 -19.58 31.34 -41.47
C GLU A 180 -18.24 32.06 -41.22
N HIS A 181 -17.16 31.35 -41.58
CA HIS A 181 -16.01 31.81 -42.37
C HIS A 181 -15.73 33.33 -42.48
N GLU A 182 -14.57 33.79 -41.97
CA GLU A 182 -13.48 34.41 -42.80
C GLU A 182 -12.27 34.94 -41.96
N THR A 183 -11.14 34.23 -42.04
CA THR A 183 -9.76 34.74 -42.26
C THR A 183 -8.93 35.60 -41.26
N ARG A 184 -7.60 35.40 -41.40
CA ARG A 184 -6.44 36.35 -41.28
C ARG A 184 -5.87 36.80 -39.91
N ARG A 185 -4.62 36.32 -39.66
CA ARG A 185 -3.37 37.07 -39.28
C ARG A 185 -3.40 37.86 -37.95
N ASP A 186 -2.39 37.90 -37.07
CA ASP A 186 -0.91 37.67 -37.14
C ASP A 186 -0.40 37.33 -35.68
N ARG A 187 0.82 37.45 -35.10
CA ARG A 187 2.16 38.00 -35.47
C ARG A 187 3.32 37.53 -34.54
N LYS A 188 3.94 36.36 -34.80
CA LYS A 188 5.23 35.89 -34.18
C LYS A 188 5.14 35.53 -32.66
N ASN A 189 6.14 34.95 -31.96
CA ASN A 189 7.59 34.83 -32.22
C ASN A 189 8.27 33.62 -31.52
N GLY A 190 9.48 33.23 -31.97
CA GLY A 190 10.34 32.20 -31.31
C GLY A 190 10.54 30.92 -32.16
N MET A 191 11.37 30.89 -33.19
CA MET A 191 12.86 30.88 -33.21
C MET A 191 13.49 29.50 -32.91
N ALA A 192 13.77 28.74 -33.98
CA ALA A 192 14.68 27.59 -34.00
C ALA A 192 15.57 27.64 -35.26
N VAL A 193 16.79 27.09 -35.20
CA VAL A 193 17.85 27.30 -36.21
C VAL A 193 17.84 26.21 -37.29
N ALA A 194 18.06 26.62 -38.54
CA ALA A 194 18.20 25.70 -39.67
C ALA A 194 19.66 25.28 -39.94
N LYS A 195 19.89 23.97 -40.15
CA LYS A 195 20.82 23.42 -41.18
C LYS A 195 20.82 21.87 -41.21
N ARG A 196 20.49 21.30 -42.39
CA ARG A 196 21.11 20.13 -43.06
C ARG A 196 21.27 18.81 -42.24
N GLY A 197 20.64 17.67 -42.55
CA GLY A 197 19.70 17.29 -43.62
C GLY A 197 20.30 16.38 -44.72
N ARG A 198 19.78 15.14 -44.87
CA ARG A 198 19.85 14.21 -46.03
C ARG A 198 19.18 12.86 -45.67
N GLY A 199 18.68 12.12 -46.68
CA GLY A 199 18.12 10.76 -46.55
C GLY A 199 16.62 10.76 -46.23
N ALA A 200 15.81 10.36 -47.22
CA ALA A 200 14.36 10.21 -47.15
C ALA A 200 13.91 9.27 -48.28
N ASP A 201 14.41 8.03 -48.22
CA ASP A 201 14.32 7.05 -49.29
C ASP A 201 14.47 5.61 -48.74
N ASP A 202 13.77 4.66 -49.37
CA ASP A 202 13.75 3.21 -49.16
C ASP A 202 13.15 2.65 -47.84
N GLU A 203 11.82 2.72 -47.71
CA GLU A 203 11.07 1.68 -46.99
C GLU A 203 10.96 0.44 -47.88
N SER A 204 11.84 -0.55 -47.66
CA SER A 204 11.80 -1.85 -48.36
C SER A 204 11.53 -3.00 -47.40
N ASP A 205 10.52 -3.83 -47.72
CA ASP A 205 10.03 -4.95 -46.92
C ASP A 205 11.05 -6.11 -46.80
N GLU A 206 12.04 -5.97 -45.91
CA GLU A 206 13.02 -7.05 -45.64
C GLU A 206 12.46 -8.23 -44.82
N ASP A 207 11.25 -8.12 -44.25
CA ASP A 207 10.70 -9.10 -43.29
C ASP A 207 10.16 -10.39 -43.96
N SER A 208 10.13 -10.45 -45.29
CA SER A 208 9.71 -11.62 -46.08
C SER A 208 10.85 -12.52 -46.59
N ARG A 209 12.09 -12.35 -46.11
CA ARG A 209 13.23 -13.18 -46.53
C ARG A 209 13.41 -14.40 -45.63
N PRO A 210 13.75 -15.59 -46.18
CA PRO A 210 13.92 -16.81 -45.37
C PRO A 210 15.02 -16.64 -44.32
N ILE A 211 14.75 -17.13 -43.12
CA ILE A 211 15.57 -16.89 -41.91
C ILE A 211 16.90 -17.66 -42.03
N ALA A 212 17.94 -16.97 -42.48
CA ALA A 212 19.29 -17.25 -42.03
C ALA A 212 19.44 -16.75 -40.59
N GLU A 213 20.16 -17.46 -39.73
CA GLU A 213 20.42 -17.05 -38.35
C GLU A 213 21.19 -15.71 -38.32
N LEU A 214 20.45 -14.61 -38.12
CA LEU A 214 21.00 -13.27 -37.99
C LEU A 214 21.85 -13.18 -36.72
N THR A 215 23.09 -12.70 -36.87
CA THR A 215 24.03 -12.63 -35.74
C THR A 215 23.50 -11.70 -34.64
N GLU A 216 23.88 -11.94 -33.38
CA GLU A 216 23.51 -11.06 -32.25
C GLU A 216 23.84 -9.58 -32.51
N ARG A 217 24.92 -9.32 -33.26
CA ARG A 217 25.32 -7.96 -33.66
C ARG A 217 24.32 -7.31 -34.63
N ASP A 218 23.60 -8.10 -35.42
CA ASP A 218 22.63 -7.64 -36.40
C ASP A 218 21.20 -7.60 -35.84
N LYS A 219 20.86 -8.51 -34.90
CA LYS A 219 19.69 -8.39 -34.04
C LYS A 219 19.71 -7.05 -33.28
N LEU A 220 20.81 -6.75 -32.59
CA LEU A 220 20.94 -5.51 -31.82
C LEU A 220 20.92 -4.24 -32.70
N LYS A 221 21.37 -4.32 -33.97
CA LYS A 221 21.16 -3.25 -34.96
C LYS A 221 19.69 -3.10 -35.37
N ARG A 222 18.96 -4.21 -35.57
CA ARG A 222 17.52 -4.21 -35.87
C ARG A 222 16.74 -3.58 -34.72
N ALA A 223 16.98 -4.03 -33.49
CA ALA A 223 16.40 -3.48 -32.26
C ALA A 223 16.65 -1.97 -32.13
N LYS A 224 17.91 -1.54 -32.29
CA LYS A 224 18.29 -0.11 -32.24
C LYS A 224 17.66 0.72 -33.38
N ARG A 225 17.42 0.15 -34.57
CA ARG A 225 16.65 0.82 -35.64
C ARG A 225 15.16 0.96 -35.27
N LYS A 226 14.58 -0.03 -34.59
CA LYS A 226 13.20 0.01 -34.07
C LYS A 226 13.03 0.88 -32.81
N GLY A 227 14.12 1.37 -32.20
CA GLY A 227 14.08 2.13 -30.95
C GLY A 227 13.89 1.27 -29.68
N ILE A 228 14.02 -0.05 -29.81
CA ILE A 228 13.92 -1.01 -28.69
C ILE A 228 15.17 -0.90 -27.81
N ASP A 229 15.00 -1.03 -26.50
CA ASP A 229 16.10 -0.96 -25.53
C ASP A 229 17.11 -2.11 -25.80
N PRO A 230 18.42 -1.86 -25.90
CA PRO A 230 19.44 -2.91 -25.99
C PRO A 230 19.53 -3.84 -24.76
N MET A 231 18.67 -3.70 -23.76
CA MET A 231 18.46 -4.65 -22.65
C MET A 231 17.11 -5.38 -22.69
N ASP A 232 16.23 -5.07 -23.65
CA ASP A 232 14.94 -5.75 -23.83
C ASP A 232 15.14 -7.18 -24.37
N PRO A 233 14.43 -8.21 -23.87
CA PRO A 233 14.44 -9.55 -24.48
C PRO A 233 14.14 -9.57 -25.99
N SER A 234 13.28 -8.66 -26.45
CA SER A 234 12.89 -8.46 -27.85
C SER A 234 14.05 -7.93 -28.72
N ALA A 235 15.11 -7.39 -28.12
CA ALA A 235 16.29 -6.94 -28.85
C ALA A 235 17.24 -8.07 -29.30
N TYR A 236 17.10 -9.26 -28.71
CA TYR A 236 18.01 -10.41 -28.89
C TYR A 236 17.31 -11.70 -29.37
N GLY A 237 15.98 -11.73 -29.42
CA GLY A 237 15.22 -12.95 -29.71
C GLY A 237 13.96 -12.72 -30.53
N GLU A 238 13.13 -13.76 -30.59
CA GLU A 238 11.83 -13.79 -31.28
C GLU A 238 10.67 -13.41 -30.34
N ALA A 239 10.97 -12.74 -29.22
CA ALA A 239 9.96 -12.27 -28.28
C ALA A 239 9.06 -11.21 -28.95
N PRO A 240 7.72 -11.30 -28.81
CA PRO A 240 6.81 -10.42 -29.52
C PRO A 240 6.90 -8.98 -29.01
N GLU A 241 7.19 -8.06 -29.94
CA GLU A 241 7.21 -6.62 -29.68
C GLU A 241 5.78 -6.11 -29.44
N GLY A 242 5.54 -5.37 -28.36
CA GLY A 242 4.20 -4.82 -28.08
C GLY A 242 4.06 -4.03 -26.77
N ALA A 243 2.92 -3.37 -26.63
CA ALA A 243 2.48 -2.77 -25.36
C ALA A 243 1.98 -3.87 -24.38
N TRP A 244 1.76 -3.53 -23.11
CA TRP A 244 1.29 -4.47 -22.07
C TRP A 244 -0.08 -5.11 -22.36
N THR A 245 -0.86 -4.57 -23.29
CA THR A 245 -2.13 -5.14 -23.77
C THR A 245 -1.96 -6.04 -25.00
N SER A 246 -0.79 -6.06 -25.64
CA SER A 246 -0.52 -6.88 -26.82
C SER A 246 -0.52 -8.36 -26.45
N GLY A 247 -1.39 -9.15 -27.07
CA GLY A 247 -1.55 -10.58 -26.77
C GLY A 247 -2.56 -10.90 -25.65
N LEU A 248 -3.18 -9.90 -24.99
CA LEU A 248 -4.46 -10.14 -24.36
C LEU A 248 -5.52 -10.25 -25.46
N VAL A 249 -6.26 -11.36 -25.47
CA VAL A 249 -7.51 -11.48 -26.24
C VAL A 249 -8.52 -10.55 -25.57
N GLU A 250 -9.15 -9.64 -26.33
CA GLU A 250 -10.22 -8.81 -25.78
C GLU A 250 -11.35 -9.70 -25.25
N ASP A 251 -11.82 -9.44 -24.02
CA ASP A 251 -12.68 -10.34 -23.22
C ASP A 251 -14.06 -10.67 -23.84
N GLN A 252 -14.36 -10.18 -25.05
CA GLN A 252 -15.58 -10.46 -25.78
C GLN A 252 -15.56 -11.77 -26.58
N GLU A 253 -14.39 -12.25 -27.03
CA GLU A 253 -14.30 -13.46 -27.87
C GLU A 253 -13.96 -14.75 -27.11
N VAL A 254 -13.63 -14.66 -25.82
CA VAL A 254 -13.51 -15.86 -24.99
C VAL A 254 -14.90 -16.50 -24.86
N LYS A 255 -15.06 -17.67 -25.47
CA LYS A 255 -16.34 -18.40 -25.66
C LYS A 255 -16.88 -19.03 -24.37
N THR A 256 -16.93 -18.25 -23.30
CA THR A 256 -17.56 -18.61 -22.03
C THR A 256 -19.08 -18.70 -22.25
N GLY A 257 -19.66 -19.84 -21.88
CA GLY A 257 -21.12 -20.02 -21.90
C GLY A 257 -21.77 -19.25 -20.75
N VAL A 258 -21.89 -17.94 -20.90
CA VAL A 258 -22.42 -16.99 -19.93
C VAL A 258 -23.46 -16.10 -20.63
N ASP A 259 -24.56 -15.85 -19.95
CA ASP A 259 -25.67 -15.05 -20.49
C ASP A 259 -25.30 -13.55 -20.50
N VAL A 260 -25.54 -12.87 -21.62
CA VAL A 260 -25.03 -11.51 -21.91
C VAL A 260 -25.78 -10.41 -21.13
N THR A 261 -26.74 -10.82 -20.29
CA THR A 261 -27.64 -9.94 -19.52
C THR A 261 -27.04 -9.39 -18.21
N ALA A 262 -25.86 -9.86 -17.78
CA ALA A 262 -25.25 -9.49 -16.50
C ALA A 262 -24.12 -8.45 -16.64
N SER A 263 -24.44 -7.14 -16.57
CA SER A 263 -23.43 -6.07 -16.56
C SER A 263 -22.84 -5.86 -15.15
N GLY A 264 -21.62 -6.35 -14.90
CA GLY A 264 -20.87 -6.05 -13.67
C GLY A 264 -19.50 -6.75 -13.60
N PRO A 265 -18.60 -6.35 -12.68
CA PRO A 265 -17.29 -6.99 -12.50
C PRO A 265 -17.43 -8.49 -12.19
N LEU A 266 -16.85 -9.34 -13.04
CA LEU A 266 -17.21 -10.76 -13.14
C LEU A 266 -16.55 -11.66 -12.06
N PHE A 267 -16.42 -11.19 -10.83
CA PHE A 267 -15.86 -11.96 -9.70
C PHE A 267 -16.95 -12.65 -8.85
N GLN A 268 -17.96 -13.23 -9.50
CA GLN A 268 -18.88 -14.14 -8.82
C GLN A 268 -18.19 -15.47 -8.56
N GLN A 269 -17.89 -15.77 -7.30
CA GLN A 269 -17.41 -17.09 -6.89
C GLN A 269 -18.46 -18.15 -7.24
N ARG A 270 -18.22 -18.91 -8.31
CA ARG A 270 -19.10 -20.00 -8.74
C ARG A 270 -19.16 -21.05 -7.63
N PRO A 271 -20.35 -21.52 -7.21
CA PRO A 271 -20.46 -22.70 -6.36
C PRO A 271 -19.71 -23.88 -7.00
N TYR A 272 -18.93 -24.61 -6.21
CA TYR A 272 -18.21 -25.78 -6.70
C TYR A 272 -19.19 -26.78 -7.33
N PRO A 273 -18.85 -27.39 -8.48
CA PRO A 273 -19.72 -28.36 -9.13
C PRO A 273 -20.01 -29.52 -8.18
N ALA A 274 -21.29 -29.86 -8.02
CA ALA A 274 -21.73 -30.90 -7.08
C ALA A 274 -20.93 -32.21 -7.27
N PRO A 275 -20.54 -32.94 -6.21
CA PRO A 275 -19.59 -34.05 -6.31
C PRO A 275 -19.94 -35.10 -7.37
N GLY A 276 -21.23 -35.42 -7.54
CA GLY A 276 -21.72 -36.32 -8.58
C GLY A 276 -21.46 -35.84 -10.02
N ALA A 277 -21.42 -34.53 -10.27
CA ALA A 277 -21.06 -33.97 -11.58
C ALA A 277 -19.55 -34.08 -11.86
N ILE A 278 -18.70 -34.03 -10.82
CA ILE A 278 -17.26 -34.30 -10.94
C ILE A 278 -17.06 -35.80 -11.24
N LEU A 279 -17.74 -36.69 -10.51
CA LEU A 279 -17.67 -38.14 -10.73
C LEU A 279 -18.16 -38.55 -12.13
N ARG A 280 -19.25 -37.95 -12.64
CA ARG A 280 -19.70 -38.13 -14.03
C ARG A 280 -18.65 -37.68 -15.06
N ARG A 281 -17.93 -36.59 -14.80
CA ARG A 281 -16.87 -36.10 -15.69
C ARG A 281 -15.64 -37.00 -15.71
N MET A 282 -15.26 -37.60 -14.57
CA MET A 282 -14.08 -38.48 -14.49
C MET A 282 -14.39 -39.94 -14.89
N HIS A 283 -15.62 -40.40 -14.70
CA HIS A 283 -16.04 -41.79 -14.90
C HIS A 283 -17.40 -41.88 -15.63
N PRO A 284 -17.49 -41.41 -16.89
CA PRO A 284 -18.75 -41.41 -17.65
C PRO A 284 -19.36 -42.81 -17.77
N ASP A 285 -18.52 -43.84 -17.97
CA ASP A 285 -18.95 -45.25 -18.13
C ASP A 285 -19.61 -45.83 -16.87
N LYS A 286 -19.31 -45.26 -15.69
CA LYS A 286 -19.88 -45.68 -14.40
C LYS A 286 -21.11 -44.87 -13.98
N TYR A 287 -21.27 -43.69 -14.57
CA TYR A 287 -22.31 -42.73 -14.22
C TYR A 287 -22.83 -42.04 -15.50
N PRO A 288 -23.60 -42.75 -16.34
CA PRO A 288 -24.21 -42.15 -17.53
C PRO A 288 -25.12 -40.97 -17.14
N PRO A 289 -25.32 -39.99 -18.03
CA PRO A 289 -26.35 -38.98 -17.84
C PRO A 289 -27.75 -39.62 -17.87
N THR A 290 -28.62 -39.12 -17.00
CA THR A 290 -30.07 -39.37 -16.97
C THR A 290 -30.80 -38.35 -17.84
#